data_AF-A0A344UPS5-F1
#
_entry.id   AF-A0A344UPS5-F1
#
_cell.length_a   1.000
_cell.length_b   1.000
_cell.length_c   1.000
_cell.angle_alpha   90.00
_cell.angle_beta   90.00
_cell.angle_gamma   90.00
#
_symmetry.space_group_name_H-M   'P 1'
#
loop_
_entity.id
_entity.type
_entity.pdbx_description
1 polymer ?
#
loop_
_entity_poly.entity_id
_entity_poly.type
_entity_poly.pdbx_seq_one_letter_code
_entity_poly.pdbx_strand_id
1 'polypeptide(L)'
;MHAGKQGRRVGSNHSGVIRYGEWRGTGSRPEREKLLVHRLLEDCVHQARGRRGLREELGLASTGTVFGPGQEARAVEKATRMLEDGLWDLGFVGWRVENVGFSWHRTFEIDFELRCR
;
A
#
# COMPACT_ATOMS: atom_id res chain seq x y z
N MET A 1 18.13 2.10 -42.23
CA MET A 1 18.82 1.52 -41.06
C MET A 1 18.05 1.89 -39.81
N HIS A 2 17.96 0.94 -38.88
CA HIS A 2 17.02 0.85 -37.76
C HIS A 2 17.11 1.96 -36.70
N ALA A 3 15.95 2.34 -36.16
CA ALA A 3 15.56 2.15 -34.75
C ALA A 3 14.07 2.59 -34.63
N GLY A 4 13.13 1.86 -34.05
CA GLY A 4 13.23 0.80 -33.06
C GLY A 4 12.54 1.23 -31.77
N LYS A 5 11.35 0.64 -31.55
CA LYS A 5 10.76 0.26 -30.25
C LYS A 5 10.04 1.34 -29.42
N GLN A 6 8.71 1.22 -29.44
CA GLN A 6 7.87 0.93 -28.27
C GLN A 6 8.38 1.46 -26.93
N GLY A 7 7.89 2.65 -26.54
CA GLY A 7 7.85 3.11 -25.15
C GLY A 7 6.54 2.67 -24.51
N ARG A 8 6.63 1.59 -23.72
CA ARG A 8 5.54 0.94 -22.98
C ARG A 8 4.59 1.92 -22.30
N ARG A 9 3.30 1.77 -22.56
CA ARG A 9 2.27 2.03 -21.55
C ARG A 9 2.55 1.07 -20.40
N VAL A 10 3.21 1.53 -19.35
CA VAL A 10 3.17 0.82 -18.06
C VAL A 10 1.86 1.24 -17.42
N GLY A 11 0.78 0.63 -17.88
CA GLY A 11 -0.46 0.60 -17.13
C GLY A 11 -0.13 -0.05 -15.79
N SER A 12 -0.48 0.63 -14.70
CA SER A 12 -0.43 0.11 -13.34
C SER A 12 -1.03 -1.29 -13.30
N ASN A 13 -0.16 -2.31 -13.18
CA ASN A 13 -0.54 -3.71 -13.03
C ASN A 13 -1.38 -3.94 -11.75
N HIS A 14 -1.39 -2.99 -10.81
CA HIS A 14 -2.21 -3.04 -9.60
C HIS A 14 -3.71 -2.80 -9.88
N SER A 15 -4.05 -1.97 -10.88
CA SER A 15 -5.45 -1.73 -11.25
C SER A 15 -6.10 -2.92 -11.97
N GLY A 16 -5.30 -3.79 -12.59
CA GLY A 16 -5.78 -4.96 -13.33
C GLY A 16 -6.21 -6.11 -12.42
N VAL A 17 -5.50 -6.33 -11.30
CA VAL A 17 -5.80 -7.44 -10.38
C VAL A 17 -7.06 -7.16 -9.55
N ILE A 18 -7.26 -5.92 -9.12
CA ILE A 18 -8.45 -5.52 -8.34
C ILE A 18 -9.72 -5.55 -9.23
N ARG A 19 -9.64 -5.06 -10.49
CA ARG A 19 -10.77 -5.12 -11.43
C ARG A 19 -11.13 -6.54 -11.89
N TYR A 20 -10.18 -7.46 -11.95
CA TYR A 20 -10.47 -8.85 -12.32
C TYR A 20 -11.16 -9.62 -11.19
N GLY A 21 -10.87 -9.29 -9.93
CA GLY A 21 -11.51 -9.87 -8.75
C GLY A 21 -12.97 -9.42 -8.57
N GLU A 22 -13.26 -8.15 -8.83
CA GLU A 22 -14.62 -7.58 -8.72
C GLU A 22 -15.59 -8.12 -9.79
N TRP A 23 -15.11 -8.40 -11.01
CA TRP A 23 -15.99 -8.83 -12.10
C TRP A 23 -16.49 -10.28 -11.98
N ARG A 24 -15.83 -11.13 -11.18
CA ARG A 24 -16.21 -12.55 -11.05
C ARG A 24 -16.87 -12.95 -9.74
N GLY A 25 -16.81 -12.16 -8.67
CA GLY A 25 -17.46 -12.52 -7.40
C GLY A 25 -17.05 -13.90 -6.83
N THR A 26 -15.92 -14.46 -7.27
CA THR A 26 -15.49 -15.84 -7.01
C THR A 26 -14.44 -15.97 -5.90
N GLY A 27 -14.19 -14.90 -5.14
CA GLY A 27 -13.30 -14.99 -3.99
C GLY A 27 -13.92 -15.88 -2.91
N SER A 28 -13.14 -16.83 -2.40
CA SER A 28 -13.46 -17.54 -1.17
C SER A 28 -13.76 -16.55 -0.04
N ARG A 29 -14.54 -16.95 0.97
CA ARG A 29 -14.82 -16.07 2.13
C ARG A 29 -13.54 -15.48 2.74
N PRO A 30 -12.45 -16.25 2.93
CA PRO A 30 -11.18 -15.70 3.41
C PRO A 30 -10.56 -14.63 2.51
N GLU A 31 -10.65 -14.77 1.18
CA GLU A 31 -10.11 -13.77 0.25
C GLU A 31 -10.90 -12.46 0.29
N ARG A 32 -12.22 -12.55 0.43
CA ARG A 32 -13.08 -11.35 0.59
C ARG A 32 -12.81 -10.63 1.90
N GLU A 33 -12.60 -11.38 2.98
CA GLU A 33 -12.22 -10.82 4.28
C GLU A 33 -10.86 -10.15 4.19
N LYS A 34 -9.86 -10.80 3.57
CA LYS A 34 -8.54 -10.20 3.32
C LYS A 34 -8.61 -8.89 2.54
N LEU A 35 -9.43 -8.84 1.49
CA LEU A 35 -9.64 -7.61 0.71
C LEU A 35 -10.29 -6.51 1.54
N LEU A 36 -11.28 -6.85 2.36
CA LEU A 36 -11.93 -5.90 3.26
C LEU A 36 -10.95 -5.32 4.29
N VAL A 37 -10.18 -6.17 4.96
CA VAL A 37 -9.17 -5.74 5.95
C VAL A 37 -8.11 -4.86 5.29
N HIS A 38 -7.63 -5.26 4.11
CA HIS A 38 -6.68 -4.46 3.33
C HIS A 38 -7.26 -3.07 3.06
N ARG A 39 -8.51 -2.99 2.61
CA ARG A 39 -9.15 -1.72 2.28
C ARG A 39 -9.35 -0.83 3.50
N LEU A 40 -9.72 -1.40 4.64
CA LEU A 40 -9.86 -0.66 5.90
C LEU A 40 -8.52 -0.05 6.33
N LEU A 41 -7.44 -0.81 6.26
CA LEU A 41 -6.11 -0.31 6.58
C LEU A 41 -5.64 0.77 5.60
N GLU A 42 -5.82 0.55 4.31
CA GLU A 42 -5.43 1.51 3.29
C GLU A 42 -6.18 2.85 3.48
N ASP A 43 -7.51 2.82 3.56
CA ASP A 43 -8.32 4.03 3.61
C ASP A 43 -8.30 4.70 5.00
N CYS A 44 -8.56 3.93 6.06
CA CYS A 44 -8.80 4.48 7.39
C CYS A 44 -7.51 4.73 8.18
N VAL A 45 -6.47 3.94 7.91
CA VAL A 45 -5.19 4.05 8.63
C VAL A 45 -4.20 4.84 7.80
N HIS A 46 -3.85 4.38 6.61
CA HIS A 46 -2.82 5.05 5.81
C HIS A 46 -3.32 6.37 5.21
N GLN A 47 -4.38 6.37 4.38
CA GLN A 47 -4.81 7.55 3.64
C GLN A 47 -5.35 8.66 4.57
N ALA A 48 -6.19 8.30 5.54
CA ALA A 48 -6.84 9.27 6.41
C ALA A 48 -5.93 9.87 7.49
N ARG A 49 -4.97 9.10 8.03
CA ARG A 49 -4.20 9.49 9.23
C ARG A 49 -2.69 9.39 9.00
N GLY A 50 -2.26 8.24 8.50
CA GLY A 50 -0.88 7.82 8.42
C GLY A 50 -0.01 8.64 7.48
N ARG A 51 -0.50 8.89 6.27
CA ARG A 51 0.25 9.52 5.18
C ARG A 51 0.76 10.90 5.58
N ARG A 52 -0.07 11.70 6.25
CA ARG A 52 0.33 13.03 6.71
C ARG A 52 1.43 12.93 7.77
N GLY A 53 1.22 12.10 8.80
CA GLY A 53 2.20 11.93 9.88
C GLY A 53 3.54 11.35 9.39
N LEU A 54 3.51 10.47 8.38
CA LEU A 54 4.70 9.92 7.74
C LEU A 54 5.47 10.99 6.97
N ARG A 55 4.78 11.86 6.22
CA ARG A 55 5.42 12.97 5.51
C ARG A 55 6.04 14.00 6.46
N GLU A 56 5.32 14.35 7.52
CA GLU A 56 5.80 15.29 8.54
C GLU A 56 7.08 14.79 9.22
N GLU A 57 7.12 13.52 9.63
CA GLU A 57 8.32 12.95 10.26
C GLU A 57 9.52 12.82 9.29
N LEU A 58 9.27 12.50 8.03
CA LEU A 58 10.31 12.42 7.01
C LEU A 58 10.78 13.80 6.52
N GLY A 59 10.19 14.89 7.02
CA GLY A 59 10.49 16.25 6.56
C GLY A 59 10.08 16.50 5.11
N LEU A 60 9.14 15.71 4.59
CA LEU A 60 8.58 15.90 3.26
C LEU A 60 7.57 17.03 3.34
N ALA A 61 7.89 18.16 2.69
CA ALA A 61 6.98 19.31 2.57
C ALA A 61 5.60 18.88 2.06
N SER A 62 4.58 19.72 2.25
CA SER A 62 3.21 19.48 1.80
C SER A 62 3.06 19.20 0.29
N THR A 63 4.08 19.54 -0.50
CA THR A 63 4.21 19.23 -1.93
C THR A 63 5.20 18.11 -2.26
N GLY A 64 6.09 17.75 -1.34
CA GLY A 64 7.07 16.67 -1.51
C GLY A 64 6.42 15.31 -1.36
N THR A 65 6.50 14.48 -2.40
CA THR A 65 5.93 13.13 -2.42
C THR A 65 6.96 12.02 -2.61
N VAL A 66 8.17 12.34 -3.07
CA VAL A 66 9.26 11.40 -3.37
C VAL A 66 10.22 11.31 -2.19
N PHE A 67 10.71 10.12 -1.88
CA PHE A 67 11.71 9.93 -0.84
C PHE A 67 13.09 10.47 -1.26
N GLY A 68 13.76 11.13 -0.31
CA GLY A 68 15.19 11.37 -0.35
C GLY A 68 16.00 10.12 0.04
N PRO A 69 17.34 10.18 -0.08
CA PRO A 69 18.22 9.06 0.25
C PRO A 69 17.96 8.49 1.66
N GLY A 70 17.75 7.17 1.76
CA GLY A 70 17.52 6.47 3.02
C GLY A 70 16.18 6.73 3.72
N GLN A 71 15.33 7.60 3.17
CA GLN A 71 14.02 7.91 3.78
C GLN A 71 13.00 6.80 3.56
N GLU A 72 13.07 6.10 2.43
CA GLU A 72 12.11 5.04 2.08
C GLU A 72 12.16 3.87 3.07
N ALA A 73 13.36 3.42 3.47
CA ALA A 73 13.49 2.34 4.45
C ALA A 73 12.85 2.70 5.81
N ARG A 74 13.05 3.95 6.25
CA ARG A 74 12.41 4.48 7.47
C ARG A 74 10.89 4.60 7.31
N ALA A 75 10.44 5.02 6.13
CA ALA A 75 9.02 5.11 5.80
C ALA A 75 8.36 3.73 5.86
N VAL A 76 9.00 2.70 5.29
CA VAL A 76 8.53 1.31 5.32
C VAL A 76 8.40 0.82 6.75
N GLU A 77 9.44 0.96 7.56
CA GLU A 77 9.40 0.53 8.97
C GLU A 77 8.24 1.18 9.73
N LYS A 78 8.06 2.49 9.58
CA LYS A 78 6.97 3.18 10.26
C LYS A 78 5.60 2.80 9.73
N ALA A 79 5.46 2.68 8.41
CA ALA A 79 4.21 2.29 7.80
C ALA A 79 3.80 0.88 8.24
N THR A 80 4.75 -0.06 8.34
CA THR A 80 4.51 -1.39 8.91
C THR A 80 3.92 -1.29 10.32
N ARG A 81 4.59 -0.59 11.24
CA ARG A 81 4.11 -0.44 12.63
C ARG A 81 2.71 0.19 12.67
N MET A 82 2.51 1.25 11.90
CA MET A 82 1.22 1.93 11.81
C MET A 82 0.09 1.01 11.29
N LEU A 83 0.37 0.17 10.29
CA LEU A 83 -0.60 -0.79 9.78
C LEU A 83 -0.86 -1.92 10.78
N GLU A 84 0.16 -2.38 11.50
CA GLU A 84 0.03 -3.37 12.58
C GLU A 84 -0.79 -2.84 13.76
N ASP A 85 -0.52 -1.62 14.21
CA ASP A 85 -1.32 -0.91 15.22
C ASP A 85 -2.77 -0.75 14.72
N GLY A 86 -2.95 -0.42 13.43
CA GLY A 86 -4.25 -0.35 12.79
C GLY A 86 -5.02 -1.68 12.80
N LEU A 87 -4.34 -2.81 12.61
CA LEU A 87 -4.97 -4.13 12.75
C LEU A 87 -5.47 -4.35 14.18
N TRP A 88 -4.65 -4.00 15.17
CA TRP A 88 -5.01 -4.12 16.58
C TRP A 88 -6.22 -3.25 16.94
N ASP A 89 -6.18 -1.97 16.56
CA ASP A 89 -7.25 -1.00 16.83
C ASP A 89 -8.60 -1.40 16.18
N LEU A 90 -8.53 -2.05 15.02
CA LEU A 90 -9.72 -2.55 14.30
C LEU A 90 -10.16 -3.95 14.77
N GLY A 91 -9.43 -4.59 15.70
CA GLY A 91 -9.78 -5.89 16.27
C GLY A 91 -9.33 -7.11 15.46
N PHE A 92 -8.44 -6.95 14.48
CA PHE A 92 -7.93 -8.01 13.62
C PHE A 92 -6.69 -8.71 14.22
N VAL A 93 -6.80 -9.21 15.45
CA VAL A 93 -5.68 -9.72 16.27
C VAL A 93 -4.97 -10.97 15.69
N GLY A 94 -5.61 -11.70 14.78
CA GLY A 94 -5.03 -12.86 14.08
C GLY A 94 -4.25 -12.52 12.80
N TRP A 95 -4.21 -11.24 12.41
CA TRP A 95 -3.66 -10.80 11.13
C TRP A 95 -2.27 -10.20 11.28
N ARG A 96 -1.51 -10.24 10.19
CA ARG A 96 -0.18 -9.64 10.07
C ARG A 96 -0.02 -8.92 8.75
N VAL A 97 0.78 -7.86 8.78
CA VAL A 97 1.18 -7.10 7.60
C VAL A 97 2.54 -7.62 7.13
N GLU A 98 2.67 -7.89 5.84
CA GLU A 98 3.91 -8.34 5.21
C GLU A 98 4.19 -7.49 3.96
N ASN A 99 5.43 -7.52 3.45
CA ASN A 99 5.80 -6.91 2.17
C ASN A 99 5.39 -5.44 1.99
N VAL A 100 5.51 -4.63 3.05
CA VAL A 100 5.17 -3.20 3.02
C VAL A 100 6.16 -2.45 2.12
N GLY A 101 5.63 -1.65 1.21
CA GLY A 101 6.41 -0.87 0.26
C GLY A 101 5.65 0.36 -0.24
N PHE A 102 6.35 1.20 -0.99
CA PHE A 102 5.78 2.39 -1.61
C PHE A 102 5.96 2.32 -3.10
N SER A 103 4.85 2.30 -3.83
CA SER A 103 4.87 2.32 -5.28
C SER A 103 5.59 3.57 -5.80
N TRP A 104 6.49 3.37 -6.77
CA TRP A 104 7.25 4.43 -7.44
C TRP A 104 8.11 5.30 -6.51
N HIS A 105 8.43 4.82 -5.30
CA HIS A 105 9.15 5.56 -4.26
C HIS A 105 8.41 6.83 -3.81
N ARG A 106 7.06 6.78 -3.75
CA ARG A 106 6.21 7.91 -3.39
C ARG A 106 5.36 7.64 -2.15
N THR A 107 5.15 8.66 -1.34
CA THR A 107 4.45 8.58 -0.05
C THR A 107 2.92 8.50 -0.12
N PHE A 108 2.30 8.58 -1.29
CA PHE A 108 0.84 8.62 -1.41
C PHE A 108 0.19 7.28 -1.74
N GLU A 109 0.97 6.31 -2.20
CA GLU A 109 0.57 4.93 -2.50
C GLU A 109 1.40 4.00 -1.64
N ILE A 110 0.72 3.15 -0.87
CA ILE A 110 1.34 2.10 -0.07
C ILE A 110 0.87 0.75 -0.58
N ASP A 111 1.80 -0.18 -0.74
CA ASP A 111 1.52 -1.57 -1.08
C ASP A 111 1.88 -2.43 0.13
N PHE A 112 1.02 -3.38 0.47
CA PHE A 112 1.28 -4.33 1.54
C PHE A 112 0.47 -5.61 1.34
N GLU A 113 0.94 -6.68 1.96
CA GLU A 113 0.24 -7.96 1.98
C GLU A 113 -0.32 -8.22 3.38
N LEU A 114 -1.38 -9.01 3.41
CA LEU A 114 -2.00 -9.48 4.64
C LEU A 114 -1.92 -10.99 4.75
N ARG A 115 -1.56 -11.46 5.94
CA ARG A 115 -1.54 -12.87 6.29
C ARG A 115 -2.38 -13.11 7.53
N CYS A 116 -3.32 -14.04 7.44
CA CYS A 116 -4.05 -14.56 8.59
C CYS A 116 -3.30 -15.78 9.15
N ARG A 117 -3.20 -15.87 10.47
CA ARG A 117 -2.60 -17.02 11.17
C ARG A 117 -3.54 -18.22 11.21
#